data_AF-A0A7Y3PHH1-F1
#
_entry.id   AF-A0A7Y3PHH1-F1
#
_cell.length_a   1.000
_cell.length_b   1.000
_cell.length_c   1.000
_cell.angle_alpha   90.00
_cell.angle_beta   90.00
_cell.angle_gamma   90.00
#
_symmetry.space_group_name_H-M   'P 1'
#
loop_
_entity.id
_entity.type
_entity.pdbx_description
1 polymer ?
#
loop_
_entity_poly.entity_id
_entity_poly.type
_entity_poly.pdbx_seq_one_letter_code
_entity_poly.pdbx_strand_id
1 'polypeptide(L)'
;MLGQTALQLPACSTKCVVYGGGIDSVGVSTGQEKVYLIFAGSQWGTESTNSSGYKTFSGDPVGMAPDLQAFFSGLGSSTDTWSGTMTTYCQGVSKGAAFCPTSVAHVAYPTGGALAGVWEDTAKASPAQSTAHELAMEAVRAAEHFGNTTLAANRNAQYVIVSPHGTNPDNYKNAGFCAWHDYTRDATLDGGGAVGGPPVAFTNLPYLTDVGSSCGAGFVNPGNVLDGVTIVEGHEYAETVTDMAPVYGWISPSGEEVGDLCAWITTGSGKAQNITLSTGSFAVQSVWANVANNNSGGCIIGHATVS
;
A
#
# COMPACT_ATOMS: atom_id res chain seq x y z
N MET A 1 25.94 -31.87 29.85
CA MET A 1 25.71 -30.80 28.85
C MET A 1 25.26 -31.49 27.56
N LEU A 2 23.95 -31.61 27.36
CA LEU A 2 23.38 -32.14 26.13
C LEU A 2 23.23 -30.96 25.16
N GLY A 3 23.95 -31.03 24.04
CA GLY A 3 23.93 -30.00 23.01
C GLY A 3 22.54 -29.92 22.36
N GLN A 4 21.94 -28.74 22.40
CA GLN A 4 20.79 -28.41 21.58
C GLN A 4 21.26 -28.37 20.12
N THR A 5 20.82 -29.35 19.32
CA THR A 5 20.83 -29.25 17.87
C THR A 5 19.98 -28.06 17.49
N ALA A 6 20.60 -27.01 16.95
CA ALA A 6 19.87 -25.91 16.33
C ALA A 6 19.00 -26.51 15.22
N LEU A 7 17.68 -26.39 15.38
CA LEU A 7 16.72 -26.66 14.30
C LEU A 7 17.11 -25.77 13.14
N GLN A 8 17.65 -26.38 12.08
CA GLN A 8 17.90 -25.67 10.84
C GLN A 8 16.54 -25.28 10.28
N LEU A 9 16.24 -23.98 10.32
CA LEU A 9 15.02 -23.43 9.72
C LEU A 9 14.97 -23.89 8.25
N PRO A 10 13.81 -24.35 7.73
CA PRO A 10 13.67 -24.70 6.33
C PRO A 10 14.23 -23.56 5.47
N ALA A 11 15.01 -23.90 4.45
CA ALA A 11 15.43 -22.90 3.46
C ALA A 11 14.18 -22.35 2.78
N CYS A 12 13.90 -21.07 3.00
CA CYS A 12 12.82 -20.36 2.33
C CYS A 12 13.01 -20.47 0.80
N SER A 13 11.92 -20.55 0.03
CA SER A 13 12.01 -20.67 -1.44
C SER A 13 12.80 -19.50 -2.06
N THR A 14 13.23 -19.66 -3.31
CA THR A 14 13.97 -18.61 -4.05
C THR A 14 13.18 -17.31 -4.25
N LYS A 15 11.87 -17.34 -3.98
CA LYS A 15 10.97 -16.19 -4.04
C LYS A 15 10.81 -15.47 -2.70
N CYS A 16 11.35 -16.00 -1.61
CA CYS A 16 11.18 -15.36 -0.32
C CYS A 16 11.79 -13.97 -0.29
N VAL A 17 11.01 -13.02 0.18
CA VAL A 17 11.46 -11.65 0.40
C VAL A 17 12.46 -11.61 1.54
N VAL A 18 13.43 -10.71 1.48
CA VAL A 18 14.46 -10.53 2.51
C VAL A 18 14.55 -9.06 2.89
N TYR A 19 14.85 -8.80 4.16
CA TYR A 19 14.98 -7.44 4.64
C TYR A 19 16.20 -6.72 4.01
N GLY A 20 15.99 -5.56 3.40
CA GLY A 20 16.96 -4.75 2.68
C GLY A 20 17.86 -3.89 3.58
N GLY A 21 17.49 -3.76 4.86
CA GLY A 21 18.24 -3.04 5.89
C GLY A 21 17.59 -1.73 6.33
N GLY A 22 16.62 -1.22 5.59
CA GLY A 22 16.06 0.13 5.72
C GLY A 22 17.05 1.20 5.25
N ILE A 23 16.55 2.42 5.05
CA ILE A 23 17.32 3.62 4.70
C ILE A 23 16.71 4.83 5.39
N ASP A 24 17.50 5.83 5.80
CA ASP A 24 16.99 7.08 6.40
C ASP A 24 16.07 6.88 7.62
N SER A 25 16.28 5.78 8.36
CA SER A 25 15.36 5.33 9.42
C SER A 25 13.93 5.14 8.91
N VAL A 26 13.78 4.73 7.65
CA VAL A 26 12.60 4.29 6.92
C VAL A 26 12.85 2.81 6.53
N GLY A 27 11.80 2.00 6.47
CA GLY A 27 11.93 0.58 6.18
C GLY A 27 10.58 -0.09 6.30
N VAL A 28 10.20 -0.47 7.52
CA VAL A 28 8.93 -1.16 7.77
C VAL A 28 8.10 -0.32 8.73
N SER A 29 6.80 -0.21 8.48
CA SER A 29 5.85 0.48 9.36
C SER A 29 5.60 -0.36 10.61
N THR A 30 6.20 -0.01 11.74
CA THR A 30 6.15 -0.81 12.99
C THR A 30 5.37 -0.17 14.12
N GLY A 31 4.82 1.03 13.91
CA GLY A 31 3.84 1.67 14.77
C GLY A 31 2.48 1.79 14.07
N GLN A 32 1.49 2.40 14.74
CA GLN A 32 0.15 2.59 14.16
C GLN A 32 0.24 3.15 12.74
N GLU A 33 -0.25 2.36 11.80
CA GLU A 33 -0.27 2.69 10.38
C GLU A 33 -1.26 3.83 10.13
N LYS A 34 -0.86 4.75 9.26
CA LYS A 34 -1.64 5.93 8.89
C LYS A 34 -1.65 6.11 7.39
N VAL A 35 -2.83 5.96 6.80
CA VAL A 35 -3.07 6.23 5.39
C VAL A 35 -3.77 7.58 5.28
N TYR A 36 -3.16 8.50 4.54
CA TYR A 36 -3.75 9.77 4.16
C TYR A 36 -4.16 9.69 2.69
N LEU A 37 -5.44 9.95 2.38
CA LEU A 37 -5.94 9.99 1.01
C LEU A 37 -5.97 11.44 0.52
N ILE A 38 -5.22 11.73 -0.54
CA ILE A 38 -5.10 13.06 -1.13
C ILE A 38 -5.77 13.02 -2.49
N PHE A 39 -6.96 13.60 -2.57
CA PHE A 39 -7.67 13.80 -3.83
C PHE A 39 -7.12 15.06 -4.50
N ALA A 40 -6.02 14.88 -5.23
CA ALA A 40 -5.22 15.97 -5.78
C ALA A 40 -5.85 16.51 -7.07
N GLY A 41 -6.18 17.80 -7.10
CA GLY A 41 -6.63 18.51 -8.30
C GLY A 41 -8.07 19.00 -8.23
N SER A 42 -8.30 20.22 -8.72
CA SER A 42 -9.64 20.82 -8.82
C SER A 42 -10.63 20.04 -9.69
N GLN A 43 -10.17 19.05 -10.47
CA GLN A 43 -11.04 18.16 -11.25
C GLN A 43 -11.89 17.22 -10.40
N TRP A 44 -11.54 16.95 -9.13
CA TRP A 44 -12.41 16.22 -8.20
C TRP A 44 -13.73 16.96 -7.99
N GLY A 45 -13.72 18.29 -8.07
CA GLY A 45 -14.92 19.11 -8.22
C GLY A 45 -15.47 19.58 -6.88
N THR A 46 -16.76 19.36 -6.62
CA THR A 46 -17.40 19.79 -5.37
C THR A 46 -17.43 18.64 -4.38
N GLU A 47 -16.79 18.85 -3.23
CA GLU A 47 -16.89 17.94 -2.07
C GLU A 47 -18.31 17.90 -1.48
N SER A 48 -18.74 16.69 -1.12
CA SER A 48 -19.90 16.40 -0.29
C SER A 48 -19.55 15.23 0.66
N THR A 49 -20.54 14.69 1.35
CA THR A 49 -20.36 13.55 2.26
C THR A 49 -21.55 12.61 2.14
N ASN A 50 -21.28 11.32 2.01
CA ASN A 50 -22.33 10.29 1.94
C ASN A 50 -22.88 9.94 3.33
N SER A 51 -23.89 9.05 3.38
CA SER A 51 -24.52 8.62 4.63
C SER A 51 -23.59 7.90 5.61
N SER A 52 -22.46 7.38 5.13
CA SER A 52 -21.45 6.69 5.94
C SER A 52 -20.38 7.65 6.46
N GLY A 53 -20.47 8.95 6.15
CA GLY A 53 -19.50 9.94 6.59
C GLY A 53 -18.27 10.08 5.67
N TYR A 54 -18.21 9.36 4.55
CA TYR A 54 -17.11 9.45 3.60
C TYR A 54 -17.29 10.60 2.62
N LYS A 55 -16.18 11.26 2.29
CA LYS A 55 -16.13 12.31 1.27
C LYS A 55 -16.54 11.74 -0.09
N THR A 56 -17.34 12.51 -0.79
CA THR A 56 -17.72 12.26 -2.18
C THR A 56 -17.46 13.50 -3.00
N PHE A 57 -17.25 13.32 -4.30
CA PHE A 57 -16.85 14.41 -5.18
C PHE A 57 -17.68 14.40 -6.46
N SER A 58 -18.07 15.56 -6.96
CA SER A 58 -18.88 15.62 -8.20
C SER A 58 -18.13 15.12 -9.45
N GLY A 59 -16.80 15.13 -9.42
CA GLY A 59 -15.90 14.58 -10.45
C GLY A 59 -15.58 13.10 -10.26
N ASP A 60 -16.19 12.42 -9.29
CA ASP A 60 -16.07 10.97 -9.05
C ASP A 60 -17.36 10.25 -9.48
N PRO A 61 -17.53 9.97 -10.79
CA PRO A 61 -18.77 9.39 -11.31
C PRO A 61 -19.07 7.96 -10.82
N VAL A 62 -18.08 7.24 -10.28
CA VAL A 62 -18.22 5.82 -9.91
C VAL A 62 -18.05 5.56 -8.42
N GLY A 63 -17.68 6.56 -7.62
CA GLY A 63 -17.52 6.43 -6.18
C GLY A 63 -16.19 5.80 -5.75
N MET A 64 -15.10 6.03 -6.50
CA MET A 64 -13.76 5.55 -6.12
C MET A 64 -13.30 6.16 -4.79
N ALA A 65 -13.58 7.45 -4.54
CA ALA A 65 -13.18 8.14 -3.33
C ALA A 65 -13.83 7.57 -2.05
N PRO A 66 -15.16 7.39 -1.96
CA PRO A 66 -15.76 6.78 -0.79
C PRO A 66 -15.40 5.28 -0.64
N ASP A 67 -15.11 4.57 -1.73
CA ASP A 67 -14.69 3.16 -1.67
C ASP A 67 -13.31 3.00 -0.99
N LEU A 68 -12.32 3.81 -1.40
CA LEU A 68 -11.01 3.87 -0.76
C LEU A 68 -11.10 4.22 0.74
N GLN A 69 -11.91 5.22 1.09
CA GLN A 69 -12.10 5.61 2.49
C GLN A 69 -12.73 4.47 3.29
N ALA A 70 -13.73 3.79 2.73
CA ALA A 70 -14.39 2.66 3.38
C ALA A 70 -13.42 1.49 3.59
N PHE A 71 -12.60 1.16 2.58
CA PHE A 71 -11.59 0.12 2.67
C PHE A 71 -10.62 0.37 3.83
N PHE A 72 -9.93 1.52 3.83
CA PHE A 72 -8.94 1.85 4.85
C PHE A 72 -9.53 2.09 6.25
N SER A 73 -10.78 2.55 6.34
CA SER A 73 -11.48 2.64 7.64
C SER A 73 -11.85 1.27 8.19
N GLY A 74 -12.04 0.27 7.32
CA GLY A 74 -12.46 -1.08 7.69
C GLY A 74 -11.32 -2.00 8.11
N LEU A 75 -10.09 -1.71 7.67
CA LEU A 75 -8.90 -2.47 8.03
C LEU A 75 -8.69 -2.47 9.55
N GLY A 76 -8.05 -3.54 10.05
CA GLY A 76 -7.77 -3.74 11.47
C GLY A 76 -9.01 -4.02 12.33
N SER A 77 -10.14 -4.33 11.69
CA SER A 77 -11.32 -4.86 12.37
C SER A 77 -11.12 -6.33 12.75
N SER A 78 -11.88 -6.87 13.71
CA SER A 78 -11.67 -8.25 14.19
C SER A 78 -11.84 -9.35 13.13
N THR A 79 -12.42 -9.03 11.97
CA THR A 79 -12.57 -9.95 10.82
C THR A 79 -11.46 -9.81 9.78
N ASP A 80 -10.62 -8.80 9.91
CA ASP A 80 -9.53 -8.52 8.98
C ASP A 80 -8.31 -9.39 9.29
N THR A 81 -8.25 -10.55 8.63
CA THR A 81 -7.06 -11.39 8.63
C THR A 81 -6.09 -11.04 7.51
N TRP A 82 -6.52 -10.19 6.55
CA TRP A 82 -5.70 -9.79 5.42
C TRP A 82 -4.55 -8.91 5.88
N SER A 83 -4.83 -7.85 6.66
CA SER A 83 -3.79 -7.03 7.31
C SER A 83 -2.90 -7.84 8.26
N GLY A 84 -3.44 -8.94 8.82
CA GLY A 84 -2.67 -9.89 9.63
C GLY A 84 -1.50 -10.52 8.87
N THR A 85 -1.55 -10.60 7.53
CA THR A 85 -0.46 -11.12 6.70
C THR A 85 0.78 -10.22 6.76
N MET A 86 0.61 -8.89 6.69
CA MET A 86 1.74 -7.95 6.75
C MET A 86 2.46 -8.01 8.09
N THR A 87 1.74 -8.32 9.19
CA THR A 87 2.33 -8.48 10.54
C THR A 87 3.38 -9.58 10.64
N THR A 88 3.51 -10.45 9.62
CA THR A 88 4.58 -11.45 9.58
C THR A 88 5.97 -10.86 9.25
N TYR A 89 6.01 -9.61 8.78
CA TYR A 89 7.22 -8.84 8.50
C TYR A 89 7.57 -7.89 9.65
N CYS A 90 8.82 -7.41 9.69
CA CYS A 90 9.35 -6.70 10.84
C CYS A 90 10.52 -5.78 10.50
N GLN A 91 10.84 -4.87 11.42
CA GLN A 91 12.07 -4.10 11.41
C GLN A 91 13.05 -4.55 12.49
N GLY A 92 14.33 -4.21 12.34
CA GLY A 92 15.36 -4.41 13.37
C GLY A 92 16.08 -5.76 13.26
N VAL A 93 15.84 -6.50 12.18
CA VAL A 93 16.62 -7.69 11.80
C VAL A 93 17.78 -7.30 10.89
N SER A 94 18.77 -8.19 10.76
CA SER A 94 19.89 -7.99 9.84
C SER A 94 19.43 -7.95 8.38
N LYS A 95 20.12 -7.14 7.55
CA LYS A 95 19.97 -7.21 6.10
C LYS A 95 20.14 -8.65 5.60
N GLY A 96 19.25 -9.11 4.72
CA GLY A 96 19.19 -10.47 4.21
C GLY A 96 18.42 -11.46 5.09
N ALA A 97 17.86 -11.03 6.23
CA ALA A 97 16.98 -11.87 7.02
C ALA A 97 15.70 -12.20 6.22
N ALA A 98 15.31 -13.47 6.19
CA ALA A 98 14.08 -13.95 5.55
C ALA A 98 12.92 -14.14 6.53
N PHE A 99 13.18 -14.08 7.84
CA PHE A 99 12.18 -14.32 8.87
C PHE A 99 12.36 -13.37 10.05
N CYS A 100 11.25 -13.11 10.73
CA CYS A 100 11.16 -12.24 11.88
C CYS A 100 11.14 -13.04 13.19
N PRO A 101 12.09 -12.80 14.11
CA PRO A 101 11.97 -13.26 15.49
C PRO A 101 10.79 -12.56 16.20
N THR A 102 10.12 -13.23 17.12
CA THR A 102 9.02 -12.61 17.90
C THR A 102 9.45 -11.49 18.84
N SER A 103 10.75 -11.24 18.98
CA SER A 103 11.30 -10.21 19.89
C SER A 103 11.57 -8.86 19.21
N VAL A 104 11.30 -8.73 17.91
CA VAL A 104 11.51 -7.48 17.16
C VAL A 104 10.17 -6.82 16.84
N ALA A 105 10.20 -5.56 16.43
CA ALA A 105 8.98 -4.84 16.09
C ALA A 105 8.47 -5.32 14.73
N HIS A 106 7.29 -5.94 14.73
CA HIS A 106 6.57 -6.38 13.54
C HIS A 106 5.79 -5.22 12.89
N VAL A 107 5.36 -5.40 11.63
CA VAL A 107 4.36 -4.51 11.03
C VAL A 107 3.16 -4.43 11.96
N ALA A 108 2.72 -3.23 12.27
CA ALA A 108 1.64 -3.04 13.24
C ALA A 108 0.29 -3.39 12.60
N TYR A 109 -0.51 -4.18 13.30
CA TYR A 109 -1.90 -4.38 12.87
C TYR A 109 -2.68 -3.04 12.97
N PRO A 110 -3.43 -2.61 11.94
CA PRO A 110 -4.06 -1.28 11.85
C PRO A 110 -5.31 -1.14 12.74
N THR A 111 -5.19 -1.47 14.02
CA THR A 111 -6.30 -1.48 14.99
C THR A 111 -7.02 -0.14 14.98
N GLY A 112 -8.34 -0.18 14.77
CA GLY A 112 -9.18 1.02 14.71
C GLY A 112 -9.27 1.68 13.32
N GLY A 113 -8.68 1.07 12.29
CA GLY A 113 -8.63 1.61 10.93
C GLY A 113 -7.25 2.15 10.58
N ALA A 114 -6.88 2.03 9.30
CA ALA A 114 -5.67 2.63 8.76
C ALA A 114 -5.90 4.07 8.27
N LEU A 115 -7.15 4.45 7.93
CA LEU A 115 -7.46 5.79 7.42
C LEU A 115 -7.24 6.86 8.51
N ALA A 116 -6.23 7.71 8.31
CA ALA A 116 -5.84 8.76 9.24
C ALA A 116 -6.31 10.16 8.81
N GLY A 117 -6.61 10.37 7.53
CA GLY A 117 -7.09 11.64 7.03
C GLY A 117 -7.44 11.62 5.54
N VAL A 118 -8.28 12.58 5.14
CA VAL A 118 -8.69 12.80 3.75
C VAL A 118 -8.55 14.28 3.44
N TRP A 119 -7.95 14.62 2.31
CA TRP A 119 -7.82 15.99 1.84
C TRP A 119 -8.12 16.08 0.35
N GLU A 120 -9.04 16.98 -0.03
CA GLU A 120 -9.21 17.43 -1.41
C GLU A 120 -8.30 18.65 -1.65
N ASP A 121 -7.22 18.49 -2.41
CA ASP A 121 -6.38 19.62 -2.81
C ASP A 121 -6.90 20.23 -4.12
N THR A 122 -7.81 21.20 -4.00
CA THR A 122 -8.35 21.93 -5.14
C THR A 122 -7.58 23.21 -5.48
N ALA A 123 -6.41 23.45 -4.87
CA ALA A 123 -5.66 24.69 -5.08
C ALA A 123 -5.21 24.90 -6.53
N LYS A 124 -5.05 23.82 -7.29
CA LYS A 124 -4.71 23.80 -8.72
C LYS A 124 -5.37 22.60 -9.40
N ALA A 125 -5.44 22.63 -10.72
CA ALA A 125 -5.74 21.42 -11.48
C ALA A 125 -4.57 20.44 -11.37
N SER A 126 -4.85 19.14 -11.22
CA SER A 126 -3.81 18.12 -11.34
C SER A 126 -3.29 18.11 -12.78
N PRO A 127 -1.96 18.01 -13.00
CA PRO A 127 -1.40 17.85 -14.34
C PRO A 127 -2.06 16.69 -15.09
N ALA A 128 -2.21 16.83 -16.41
CA ALA A 128 -2.75 15.77 -17.23
C ALA A 128 -1.85 14.53 -17.25
N GLN A 129 -0.54 14.70 -17.05
CA GLN A 129 0.46 13.65 -16.96
C GLN A 129 1.54 14.10 -15.96
N SER A 130 1.25 13.94 -14.67
CA SER A 130 2.22 14.24 -13.59
C SER A 130 3.44 13.34 -13.70
N THR A 131 4.62 13.89 -13.45
CA THR A 131 5.85 13.13 -13.21
C THR A 131 5.86 12.57 -11.78
N ALA A 132 6.73 11.59 -11.50
CA ALA A 132 6.94 11.06 -10.16
C ALA A 132 7.40 12.15 -9.18
N HIS A 133 8.26 13.08 -9.63
CA HIS A 133 8.65 14.24 -8.82
C HIS A 133 7.47 15.15 -8.44
N GLU A 134 6.52 15.40 -9.36
CA GLU A 134 5.34 16.20 -9.07
C GLU A 134 4.41 15.53 -8.06
N LEU A 135 4.27 14.21 -8.12
CA LEU A 135 3.53 13.42 -7.14
C LEU A 135 4.21 13.45 -5.77
N ALA A 136 5.54 13.31 -5.72
CA ALA A 136 6.32 13.46 -4.50
C ALA A 136 6.19 14.85 -3.87
N MET A 137 6.16 15.93 -4.68
CA MET A 137 5.92 17.28 -4.18
C MET A 137 4.51 17.42 -3.57
N GLU A 138 3.51 16.77 -4.15
CA GLU A 138 2.15 16.74 -3.61
C GLU A 138 2.09 15.97 -2.28
N ALA A 139 2.81 14.86 -2.16
CA ALA A 139 2.94 14.12 -0.91
C ALA A 139 3.59 14.95 0.21
N VAL A 140 4.63 15.74 -0.09
CA VAL A 140 5.21 16.67 0.90
C VAL A 140 4.20 17.75 1.32
N ARG A 141 3.46 18.34 0.39
CA ARG A 141 2.39 19.30 0.70
C ARG A 141 1.31 18.69 1.59
N ALA A 142 0.92 17.46 1.31
CA ALA A 142 -0.06 16.75 2.12
C ALA A 142 0.49 16.45 3.53
N ALA A 143 1.75 16.05 3.64
CA ALA A 143 2.38 15.89 4.94
C ALA A 143 2.37 17.19 5.75
N GLU A 144 2.67 18.33 5.12
CA GLU A 144 2.55 19.66 5.74
C GLU A 144 1.11 20.00 6.12
N HIS A 145 0.13 19.73 5.24
CA HIS A 145 -1.30 19.96 5.50
C HIS A 145 -1.78 19.24 6.77
N PHE A 146 -1.39 17.98 6.94
CA PHE A 146 -1.73 17.18 8.12
C PHE A 146 -0.81 17.44 9.34
N GLY A 147 0.15 18.36 9.24
CA GLY A 147 1.08 18.71 10.32
C GLY A 147 2.20 17.69 10.57
N ASN A 148 2.39 16.73 9.65
CA ASN A 148 3.40 15.68 9.74
C ASN A 148 4.75 16.15 9.15
N THR A 149 5.33 17.18 9.75
CA THR A 149 6.54 17.85 9.24
C THR A 149 7.86 17.27 9.78
N THR A 150 7.81 16.08 10.39
CA THR A 150 8.99 15.43 10.99
C THR A 150 9.10 13.98 10.54
N LEU A 151 10.34 13.46 10.52
CA LEU A 151 10.59 12.04 10.25
C LEU A 151 9.78 11.12 11.17
N ALA A 152 9.67 11.46 12.46
CA ALA A 152 8.91 10.66 13.42
C ALA A 152 7.40 10.63 13.10
N ALA A 153 6.84 11.73 12.60
CA ALA A 153 5.44 11.79 12.19
C ALA A 153 5.16 10.97 10.92
N ASN A 154 6.12 10.94 9.98
CA ASN A 154 6.00 10.22 8.71
C ASN A 154 6.41 8.74 8.79
N ARG A 155 7.00 8.30 9.91
CA ARG A 155 7.61 6.97 10.07
C ARG A 155 6.67 5.78 9.83
N ASN A 156 5.37 5.96 10.03
CA ASN A 156 4.34 4.94 9.78
C ASN A 156 3.17 5.55 9.00
N ALA A 157 3.44 6.58 8.22
CA ALA A 157 2.45 7.28 7.41
C ALA A 157 2.76 7.09 5.93
N GLN A 158 1.70 6.90 5.14
CA GLN A 158 1.75 6.90 3.69
C GLN A 158 0.71 7.86 3.13
N TYR A 159 1.06 8.48 2.01
CA TYR A 159 0.29 9.53 1.37
C TYR A 159 -0.12 9.06 -0.02
N VAL A 160 -1.38 8.69 -0.16
CA VAL A 160 -1.93 8.18 -1.41
C VAL A 160 -2.37 9.37 -2.25
N ILE A 161 -1.64 9.65 -3.32
CA ILE A 161 -1.93 10.73 -4.24
C ILE A 161 -2.92 10.21 -5.29
N VAL A 162 -4.20 10.46 -5.03
CA VAL A 162 -5.30 10.01 -5.88
C VAL A 162 -5.52 11.03 -7.00
N SER A 163 -5.10 10.67 -8.21
CA SER A 163 -5.26 11.53 -9.39
C SER A 163 -6.70 11.47 -9.93
N PRO A 164 -7.25 12.57 -10.46
CA PRO A 164 -8.66 12.65 -10.82
C PRO A 164 -8.97 11.97 -12.15
N HIS A 165 -10.24 11.62 -12.35
CA HIS A 165 -10.76 11.05 -13.59
C HIS A 165 -10.27 11.79 -14.85
N GLY A 166 -9.84 11.04 -15.87
CA GLY A 166 -9.38 11.58 -17.15
C GLY A 166 -7.89 11.95 -17.20
N THR A 167 -7.20 12.06 -16.07
CA THR A 167 -5.74 12.30 -16.05
C THR A 167 -4.94 11.03 -16.39
N ASN A 168 -3.63 11.16 -16.55
CA ASN A 168 -2.69 10.10 -16.92
C ASN A 168 -1.35 10.25 -16.16
N PRO A 169 -1.36 10.31 -14.81
CA PRO A 169 -0.12 10.44 -14.03
C PRO A 169 0.86 9.33 -14.40
N ASP A 170 2.10 9.73 -14.62
CA ASP A 170 3.22 8.86 -15.01
C ASP A 170 2.89 7.91 -16.18
N ASN A 171 2.05 8.39 -17.09
CA ASN A 171 1.62 7.65 -18.28
C ASN A 171 0.98 6.27 -17.99
N TYR A 172 0.34 6.07 -16.82
CA TYR A 172 -0.21 4.77 -16.40
C TYR A 172 -1.13 4.11 -17.45
N LYS A 173 -1.85 4.91 -18.26
CA LYS A 173 -2.73 4.40 -19.33
C LYS A 173 -1.99 3.59 -20.39
N ASN A 174 -0.67 3.75 -20.52
CA ASN A 174 0.16 3.06 -21.51
C ASN A 174 1.43 2.42 -20.94
N ALA A 175 1.80 2.71 -19.70
CA ALA A 175 3.06 2.28 -19.09
C ALA A 175 3.04 0.84 -18.54
N GLY A 176 1.86 0.22 -18.41
CA GLY A 176 1.74 -1.17 -18.00
C GLY A 176 1.71 -1.39 -16.47
N PHE A 177 1.53 -0.33 -15.68
CA PHE A 177 1.26 -0.38 -14.25
C PHE A 177 -0.14 0.18 -13.94
N CYS A 178 -0.64 -0.09 -12.74
CA CYS A 178 -1.91 0.43 -12.26
C CYS A 178 -1.74 1.46 -11.15
N ALA A 179 -0.80 1.22 -10.25
CA ALA A 179 -0.28 2.16 -9.26
C ALA A 179 1.19 1.81 -9.03
N TRP A 180 1.85 2.61 -8.20
CA TRP A 180 3.16 2.31 -7.62
C TRP A 180 3.34 3.19 -6.38
N HIS A 181 4.21 2.78 -5.46
CA HIS A 181 4.63 3.60 -4.33
C HIS A 181 6.14 3.86 -4.36
N ASP A 182 6.55 4.96 -3.73
CA ASP A 182 7.94 5.36 -3.59
C ASP A 182 8.08 6.30 -2.37
N TYR A 183 9.24 6.93 -2.18
CA TYR A 183 9.51 7.89 -1.14
C TYR A 183 10.15 9.17 -1.70
N THR A 184 9.88 10.28 -1.04
CA THR A 184 10.29 11.62 -1.52
C THR A 184 11.79 11.85 -1.59
N ARG A 185 12.61 10.96 -1.05
CA ARG A 185 14.08 11.07 -1.06
C ARG A 185 14.74 10.22 -2.12
N ASP A 186 13.96 9.50 -2.95
CA ASP A 186 14.51 8.85 -4.13
C ASP A 186 15.05 9.90 -5.11
N ALA A 187 16.33 9.77 -5.43
CA ALA A 187 17.01 10.66 -6.36
C ALA A 187 16.70 10.33 -7.84
N THR A 188 16.05 9.19 -8.11
CA THR A 188 15.77 8.72 -9.46
C THR A 188 14.39 9.09 -10.00
N LEU A 189 13.51 9.65 -9.15
CA LEU A 189 12.21 10.20 -9.55
C LEU A 189 12.33 11.07 -10.81
N ASP A 190 11.58 10.72 -11.86
CA ASP A 190 11.57 11.49 -13.08
C ASP A 190 10.97 12.89 -12.86
N GLY A 191 11.28 13.84 -13.74
CA GLY A 191 10.78 15.20 -13.64
C GLY A 191 11.47 16.11 -12.60
N GLY A 192 12.34 15.59 -11.72
CA GLY A 192 13.08 16.44 -10.79
C GLY A 192 13.89 15.77 -9.68
N GLY A 193 13.88 14.44 -9.55
CA GLY A 193 14.61 13.70 -8.51
C GLY A 193 14.02 13.92 -7.11
N ALA A 194 14.86 13.78 -6.09
CA ALA A 194 14.43 13.85 -4.70
C ALA A 194 13.82 15.22 -4.33
N VAL A 195 12.76 15.18 -3.54
CA VAL A 195 12.08 16.35 -2.95
C VAL A 195 12.66 16.61 -1.54
N GLY A 196 12.84 17.90 -1.21
CA GLY A 196 13.33 18.32 0.10
C GLY A 196 12.32 18.03 1.23
N GLY A 197 12.82 17.95 2.46
CA GLY A 197 12.00 17.68 3.65
C GLY A 197 12.33 16.35 4.32
N PRO A 198 11.61 15.97 5.39
CA PRO A 198 11.68 14.61 5.94
C PRO A 198 11.22 13.60 4.87
N PRO A 199 11.75 12.36 4.88
CA PRO A 199 11.23 11.29 4.03
C PRO A 199 9.72 11.11 4.24
N VAL A 200 9.00 10.99 3.13
CA VAL A 200 7.56 10.73 3.06
C VAL A 200 7.35 9.58 2.08
N ALA A 201 6.71 8.50 2.52
CA ALA A 201 6.25 7.42 1.63
C ALA A 201 4.96 7.86 0.94
N PHE A 202 4.84 7.62 -0.36
CA PHE A 202 3.68 8.03 -1.13
C PHE A 202 3.33 7.02 -2.22
N THR A 203 2.05 7.00 -2.58
CA THR A 203 1.52 6.16 -3.65
C THR A 203 1.06 7.05 -4.80
N ASN A 204 1.45 6.73 -6.03
CA ASN A 204 0.76 7.19 -7.22
C ASN A 204 -0.47 6.31 -7.45
N LEU A 205 -1.66 6.82 -7.14
CA LEU A 205 -2.92 6.13 -7.42
C LEU A 205 -3.71 6.87 -8.50
N PRO A 206 -3.60 6.46 -9.77
CA PRO A 206 -4.43 6.98 -10.85
C PRO A 206 -5.91 6.62 -10.67
N TYR A 207 -6.78 7.29 -11.42
CA TYR A 207 -8.20 6.92 -11.48
C TYR A 207 -8.39 5.61 -12.27
N LEU A 208 -8.27 4.47 -11.58
CA LEU A 208 -8.11 3.14 -12.20
C LEU A 208 -9.25 2.75 -13.14
N THR A 209 -10.47 3.23 -12.87
CA THR A 209 -11.63 2.86 -13.68
C THR A 209 -11.58 3.43 -15.11
N ASP A 210 -10.69 4.38 -15.39
CA ASP A 210 -10.45 4.89 -16.76
C ASP A 210 -9.90 3.81 -17.70
N VAL A 211 -9.19 2.82 -17.14
CA VAL A 211 -8.57 1.73 -17.90
C VAL A 211 -9.27 0.39 -17.66
N GLY A 212 -10.30 0.39 -16.80
CA GLY A 212 -11.22 -0.73 -16.62
C GLY A 212 -10.50 -2.01 -16.23
N SER A 213 -10.74 -3.09 -16.97
CA SER A 213 -10.25 -4.43 -16.62
C SER A 213 -8.72 -4.56 -16.69
N SER A 214 -8.01 -3.65 -17.36
CA SER A 214 -6.54 -3.68 -17.34
C SER A 214 -5.98 -3.41 -15.94
N CYS A 215 -6.77 -2.74 -15.08
CA CYS A 215 -6.46 -2.53 -13.67
C CYS A 215 -7.51 -3.13 -12.75
N GLY A 216 -8.06 -4.28 -13.12
CA GLY A 216 -8.81 -5.13 -12.19
C GLY A 216 -10.31 -4.85 -12.07
N ALA A 217 -10.90 -3.98 -12.89
CA ALA A 217 -12.36 -3.84 -12.91
C ALA A 217 -13.03 -5.19 -13.21
N GLY A 218 -13.92 -5.61 -12.31
CA GLY A 218 -14.66 -6.87 -12.36
C GLY A 218 -13.82 -8.14 -12.15
N PHE A 219 -12.60 -8.02 -11.60
CA PHE A 219 -11.67 -9.15 -11.47
C PHE A 219 -12.16 -10.24 -10.51
N VAL A 220 -12.80 -9.85 -9.41
CA VAL A 220 -13.36 -10.77 -8.40
C VAL A 220 -14.88 -10.89 -8.55
N ASN A 221 -15.54 -9.76 -8.78
CA ASN A 221 -16.97 -9.55 -8.85
C ASN A 221 -17.35 -9.04 -10.24
N PRO A 222 -17.77 -9.93 -11.17
CA PRO A 222 -18.13 -9.53 -12.53
C PRO A 222 -19.13 -8.37 -12.56
N GLY A 223 -18.78 -7.29 -13.27
CA GLY A 223 -19.59 -6.07 -13.39
C GLY A 223 -19.32 -5.00 -12.33
N ASN A 224 -18.52 -5.29 -11.30
CA ASN A 224 -18.08 -4.26 -10.35
C ASN A 224 -16.85 -3.50 -10.89
N VAL A 225 -17.04 -2.25 -11.27
CA VAL A 225 -15.94 -1.41 -11.78
C VAL A 225 -14.89 -1.05 -10.73
N LEU A 226 -15.23 -1.17 -9.44
CA LEU A 226 -14.37 -0.78 -8.32
C LEU A 226 -13.48 -1.90 -7.78
N ASP A 227 -13.61 -3.15 -8.25
CA ASP A 227 -12.74 -4.25 -7.77
C ASP A 227 -11.24 -3.89 -7.84
N GLY A 228 -10.84 -3.24 -8.93
CA GLY A 228 -9.48 -2.79 -9.15
C GLY A 228 -8.97 -1.80 -8.10
N VAL A 229 -9.85 -0.97 -7.54
CA VAL A 229 -9.52 0.08 -6.59
C VAL A 229 -8.90 -0.52 -5.34
N THR A 230 -9.57 -1.46 -4.69
CA THR A 230 -9.05 -2.09 -3.47
C THR A 230 -8.04 -3.20 -3.72
N ILE A 231 -8.03 -3.82 -4.90
CA ILE A 231 -6.97 -4.77 -5.28
C ILE A 231 -5.64 -4.04 -5.43
N VAL A 232 -5.61 -2.96 -6.22
CA VAL A 232 -4.38 -2.22 -6.55
C VAL A 232 -3.94 -1.36 -5.37
N GLU A 233 -4.84 -0.59 -4.75
CA GLU A 233 -4.41 0.21 -3.59
C GLU A 233 -4.08 -0.66 -2.37
N GLY A 234 -4.76 -1.80 -2.20
CA GLY A 234 -4.38 -2.79 -1.19
C GLY A 234 -2.99 -3.42 -1.46
N HIS A 235 -2.63 -3.60 -2.73
CA HIS A 235 -1.30 -4.03 -3.13
C HIS A 235 -0.25 -2.99 -2.70
N GLU A 236 -0.41 -1.73 -3.11
CA GLU A 236 0.54 -0.66 -2.75
C GLU A 236 0.63 -0.43 -1.25
N TYR A 237 -0.49 -0.51 -0.54
CA TYR A 237 -0.51 -0.42 0.92
C TYR A 237 0.32 -1.53 1.56
N ALA A 238 0.13 -2.78 1.13
CA ALA A 238 0.83 -3.94 1.68
C ALA A 238 2.34 -3.84 1.45
N GLU A 239 2.75 -3.35 0.28
CA GLU A 239 4.15 -3.12 -0.05
C GLU A 239 4.72 -1.97 0.76
N THR A 240 4.06 -0.81 0.77
CA THR A 240 4.50 0.37 1.53
C THR A 240 4.70 0.07 3.02
N VAL A 241 3.82 -0.71 3.68
CA VAL A 241 4.01 -1.02 5.11
C VAL A 241 5.18 -1.98 5.36
N THR A 242 5.56 -2.79 4.36
CA THR A 242 6.71 -3.70 4.42
C THR A 242 8.00 -3.11 3.81
N ASP A 243 7.89 -2.06 3.02
CA ASP A 243 8.99 -1.36 2.36
C ASP A 243 8.62 0.09 2.01
N MET A 244 8.60 0.95 3.02
CA MET A 244 8.21 2.35 2.83
C MET A 244 9.12 3.16 1.88
N ALA A 245 10.31 2.63 1.58
CA ALA A 245 11.27 3.26 0.69
C ALA A 245 11.85 2.12 -0.15
N PRO A 246 11.23 1.77 -1.28
CA PRO A 246 11.75 0.73 -2.14
C PRO A 246 13.20 1.03 -2.54
N VAL A 247 14.13 0.08 -2.53
CA VAL A 247 14.00 -1.36 -2.25
C VAL A 247 14.66 -1.74 -0.92
N TYR A 248 14.37 -0.99 0.15
CA TYR A 248 15.13 -1.05 1.41
C TYR A 248 14.42 -1.85 2.52
N GLY A 249 13.15 -2.22 2.34
CA GLY A 249 12.30 -3.02 3.22
C GLY A 249 12.33 -4.51 2.89
N TRP A 250 11.19 -5.15 2.60
CA TRP A 250 11.13 -6.59 2.33
C TRP A 250 10.93 -6.90 0.85
N ILE A 251 12.01 -7.29 0.19
CA ILE A 251 12.02 -7.53 -1.27
C ILE A 251 12.61 -8.88 -1.63
N SER A 252 12.10 -9.50 -2.69
CA SER A 252 12.62 -10.75 -3.22
C SER A 252 13.96 -10.55 -3.95
N PRO A 253 14.72 -11.62 -4.19
CA PRO A 253 15.96 -11.54 -4.98
C PRO A 253 15.76 -11.04 -6.42
N SER A 254 14.55 -11.17 -6.98
CA SER A 254 14.17 -10.66 -8.31
C SER A 254 13.76 -9.18 -8.30
N GLY A 255 13.67 -8.54 -7.14
CA GLY A 255 13.17 -7.17 -7.01
C GLY A 255 11.65 -7.04 -6.93
N GLU A 256 10.93 -8.16 -6.78
CA GLU A 256 9.47 -8.15 -6.54
C GLU A 256 9.20 -7.99 -5.03
N GLU A 257 8.21 -7.18 -4.69
CA GLU A 257 7.73 -6.97 -3.32
C GLU A 257 6.61 -7.95 -2.94
N VAL A 258 6.00 -7.76 -1.77
CA VAL A 258 5.03 -8.71 -1.21
C VAL A 258 3.69 -8.74 -1.96
N GLY A 259 3.31 -7.65 -2.62
CA GLY A 259 2.14 -7.54 -3.47
C GLY A 259 2.42 -8.12 -4.86
N ASP A 260 3.54 -7.75 -5.48
CA ASP A 260 4.01 -8.18 -6.79
C ASP A 260 3.96 -9.70 -6.95
N LEU A 261 4.53 -10.42 -5.98
CA LEU A 261 4.63 -11.89 -6.00
C LEU A 261 3.26 -12.58 -6.06
N CYS A 262 2.19 -11.85 -5.74
CA CYS A 262 0.82 -12.34 -5.65
C CYS A 262 -0.17 -11.61 -6.56
N ALA A 263 0.34 -10.78 -7.48
CA ALA A 263 -0.48 -10.01 -8.39
C ALA A 263 -1.30 -10.90 -9.34
N TRP A 264 -2.55 -10.52 -9.56
CA TRP A 264 -3.44 -11.08 -10.59
C TRP A 264 -3.65 -12.61 -10.56
N ILE A 265 -3.56 -13.25 -9.39
CA ILE A 265 -3.83 -14.69 -9.25
C ILE A 265 -5.34 -14.97 -9.40
N THR A 266 -5.71 -15.75 -10.42
CA THR A 266 -7.10 -16.06 -10.79
C THR A 266 -7.61 -17.42 -10.32
N THR A 267 -6.73 -18.34 -9.95
CA THR A 267 -7.08 -19.71 -9.54
C THR A 267 -6.12 -20.26 -8.50
N GLY A 268 -6.56 -21.26 -7.73
CA GLY A 268 -5.72 -21.94 -6.73
C GLY A 268 -5.50 -21.14 -5.45
N SER A 269 -4.43 -21.49 -4.71
CA SER A 269 -4.06 -20.82 -3.47
C SER A 269 -3.63 -19.38 -3.75
N GLY A 270 -4.08 -18.44 -2.93
CA GLY A 270 -3.77 -17.01 -3.10
C GLY A 270 -4.60 -16.32 -4.18
N LYS A 271 -5.60 -16.98 -4.77
CA LYS A 271 -6.53 -16.30 -5.68
C LYS A 271 -7.12 -15.05 -5.02
N ALA A 272 -7.18 -13.95 -5.79
CA ALA A 272 -7.88 -12.74 -5.36
C ALA A 272 -9.36 -13.03 -5.03
N GLN A 273 -9.85 -12.43 -3.95
CA GLN A 273 -11.21 -12.64 -3.47
C GLN A 273 -11.67 -11.46 -2.62
N ASN A 274 -12.94 -11.46 -2.27
CA ASN A 274 -13.45 -10.48 -1.32
C ASN A 274 -13.01 -10.81 0.10
N ILE A 275 -12.64 -9.78 0.86
CA ILE A 275 -12.56 -9.81 2.32
C ILE A 275 -13.73 -9.04 2.91
N THR A 276 -14.15 -9.44 4.11
CA THR A 276 -15.21 -8.75 4.86
C THR A 276 -14.58 -7.91 5.97
N LEU A 277 -14.78 -6.60 5.88
CA LEU A 277 -14.36 -5.62 6.86
C LEU A 277 -15.60 -5.05 7.57
N SER A 278 -15.38 -4.31 8.66
CA SER A 278 -16.46 -3.64 9.39
C SER A 278 -17.26 -2.64 8.55
N THR A 279 -16.69 -2.14 7.46
CA THR A 279 -17.24 -1.12 6.57
C THR A 279 -17.81 -1.67 5.27
N GLY A 280 -17.65 -2.96 4.97
CA GLY A 280 -18.10 -3.55 3.72
C GLY A 280 -17.34 -4.79 3.27
N SER A 281 -17.55 -5.17 2.01
CA SER A 281 -16.86 -6.26 1.34
C SER A 281 -16.02 -5.69 0.20
N PHE A 282 -14.73 -6.02 0.19
CA PHE A 282 -13.77 -5.41 -0.74
C PHE A 282 -12.96 -6.49 -1.44
N ALA A 283 -12.75 -6.33 -2.74
CA ALA A 283 -11.90 -7.23 -3.52
C ALA A 283 -10.43 -6.94 -3.21
N VAL A 284 -9.66 -7.96 -2.85
CA VAL A 284 -8.22 -7.83 -2.64
C VAL A 284 -7.49 -8.97 -3.32
N GLN A 285 -6.24 -8.74 -3.69
CA GLN A 285 -5.31 -9.83 -3.97
C GLN A 285 -4.74 -10.39 -2.67
N SER A 286 -4.16 -11.57 -2.76
CA SER A 286 -3.34 -12.11 -1.67
C SER A 286 -2.03 -11.36 -1.55
N VAL A 287 -1.36 -11.56 -0.42
CA VAL A 287 -0.03 -11.00 -0.15
C VAL A 287 0.92 -12.13 0.17
N TRP A 288 2.16 -11.99 -0.29
CA TRP A 288 3.19 -12.99 -0.07
C TRP A 288 3.55 -13.03 1.42
N ALA A 289 3.63 -14.23 1.98
CA ALA A 289 4.12 -14.46 3.33
C ALA A 289 5.20 -15.54 3.32
N ASN A 290 6.42 -15.21 3.73
CA ASN A 290 7.50 -16.19 3.87
C ASN A 290 7.14 -17.35 4.80
N VAL A 291 6.31 -17.09 5.82
CA VAL A 291 5.87 -18.09 6.81
C VAL A 291 4.84 -19.09 6.26
N ALA A 292 4.24 -18.80 5.10
CA ALA A 292 3.28 -19.71 4.47
C ALA A 292 3.94 -21.04 4.06
N ASN A 293 3.11 -22.07 3.89
CA ASN A 293 3.51 -23.39 3.40
C ASN A 293 4.69 -24.01 4.19
N ASN A 294 4.65 -23.92 5.52
CA ASN A 294 5.73 -24.37 6.41
C ASN A 294 7.06 -23.64 6.14
N ASN A 295 7.01 -22.31 6.11
CA ASN A 295 8.16 -21.43 5.87
C ASN A 295 8.80 -21.59 4.47
N SER A 296 8.07 -22.14 3.48
CA SER A 296 8.53 -22.15 2.09
C SER A 296 8.07 -20.93 1.29
N GLY A 297 7.23 -20.07 1.88
CA GLY A 297 6.64 -18.92 1.23
C GLY A 297 5.38 -19.27 0.42
N GLY A 298 4.54 -18.27 0.21
CA GLY A 298 3.34 -18.39 -0.61
C GLY A 298 2.39 -17.21 -0.47
N CYS A 299 1.52 -17.08 -1.45
CA CYS A 299 0.44 -16.11 -1.49
C CYS A 299 -0.73 -16.56 -0.62
N ILE A 300 -1.08 -15.77 0.40
CA ILE A 300 -2.18 -16.03 1.33
C ILE A 300 -3.09 -14.81 1.43
N ILE A 301 -4.40 -15.04 1.61
CA ILE A 301 -5.39 -13.97 1.76
C ILE A 301 -5.48 -13.48 3.20
N GLY A 302 -4.99 -14.26 4.17
CA GLY A 302 -4.97 -13.82 5.54
C GLY A 302 -4.09 -14.68 6.42
N HIS A 303 -3.67 -14.10 7.53
CA HIS A 303 -2.85 -14.71 8.57
C HIS A 303 -3.34 -14.24 9.94
N ALA A 304 -3.10 -15.03 10.98
CA ALA A 304 -3.34 -14.57 12.35
C ALA A 304 -2.35 -13.45 12.70
N THR A 305 -2.82 -12.38 13.35
CA THR A 305 -1.95 -11.28 13.76
C THR A 305 -0.76 -11.76 14.60
N VAL A 306 0.44 -11.31 14.23
CA VAL A 306 1.67 -11.46 15.03
C VAL A 306 1.92 -10.15 15.78
N SER A 307 2.31 -10.25 17.04
CA SER A 307 2.56 -9.12 17.95
C SER A 307 3.87 -9.28 18.69
#